data_AF-A0A8X6XZ80-F1
#
_entry.id   AF-A0A8X6XZ80-F1
#
_cell.length_a   1.000
_cell.length_b   1.000
_cell.length_c   1.000
_cell.angle_alpha   90.00
_cell.angle_beta   90.00
_cell.angle_gamma   90.00
#
_symmetry.space_group_name_H-M   'P 1'
#
loop_
_entity.id
_entity.type
_entity.pdbx_description
1 polymer ?
#
loop_
_entity_poly.entity_id
_entity_poly.type
_entity_poly.pdbx_seq_one_letter_code
_entity_poly.pdbx_strand_id
1 'polypeptide(L)'
;MKCNRNHTLPSVWRSKVAIRAAKWRRNFKLPLIKHLARNPFICDCNLRWLVEYLHANPIETSGARCETPRRMHRRRISQMRENKYKCKGTEAYRSRGAGECASIHDCPDPCVCEGSIVDCSGKRLRDIPENIPSYTTELRLNNNAIQKIRANGFFKKLQHLNKLDLSNNEITELEDGAFHGANQLTDLLLTENKLKDVQSKMFTGIPNLKTLMLRTNLLTCISNDTFSGLESLQLLSLYDNRITHIMNGAFEKIPALTTL
;
A
#
# COMPACT_ATOMS: atom_id res chain seq x y z
N MET A 1 54.88 -18.30 35.83
CA MET A 1 55.47 -19.66 35.83
C MET A 1 55.22 -20.32 34.47
N LYS A 2 56.28 -20.73 33.78
CA LYS A 2 56.26 -21.45 32.48
C LYS A 2 56.01 -22.96 32.72
N CYS A 3 55.28 -23.62 31.83
CA CYS A 3 55.35 -25.06 31.54
C CYS A 3 54.93 -25.26 30.07
N ASN A 4 55.85 -25.23 29.11
CA ASN A 4 56.80 -26.26 28.64
C ASN A 4 56.15 -27.36 27.76
N ARG A 5 56.64 -27.43 26.51
CA ARG A 5 56.31 -28.43 25.49
C ARG A 5 57.12 -29.69 25.78
N ASN A 6 56.52 -30.84 25.44
CA ASN A 6 57.10 -32.18 25.22
C ASN A 6 56.57 -33.23 26.18
N HIS A 7 55.48 -33.89 25.77
CA HIS A 7 55.35 -35.32 25.97
C HIS A 7 54.65 -35.93 24.74
N THR A 8 55.41 -36.75 24.03
CA THR A 8 54.99 -37.65 22.95
C THR A 8 54.12 -38.77 23.53
N LEU A 9 52.91 -38.96 22.97
CA LEU A 9 52.05 -40.10 23.31
C LEU A 9 52.51 -41.38 22.56
N PRO A 10 52.51 -42.56 23.20
CA PRO A 10 52.99 -43.83 22.60
C PRO A 10 52.16 -44.33 21.41
N SER A 11 52.85 -45.01 20.51
CA SER A 11 52.46 -45.48 19.18
C SER A 11 51.54 -46.72 19.14
N VAL A 12 50.48 -46.80 19.97
CA VAL A 12 49.57 -47.98 19.98
C VAL A 12 48.07 -47.64 19.75
N TRP A 13 47.71 -46.36 19.53
CA TRP A 13 46.29 -45.97 19.29
C TRP A 13 45.98 -45.38 17.91
N ARG A 14 46.87 -45.50 16.92
CA ARG A 14 46.66 -44.88 15.58
C ARG A 14 45.89 -45.72 14.55
N SER A 15 45.44 -46.94 14.86
CA SER A 15 44.93 -47.84 13.79
C SER A 15 43.51 -48.37 13.93
N LYS A 16 42.73 -47.96 14.95
CA LYS A 16 41.30 -48.35 15.08
C LYS A 16 40.28 -47.20 15.10
N VAL A 17 40.73 -45.95 15.08
CA VAL A 17 39.81 -44.78 15.01
C VAL A 17 39.76 -44.17 13.59
N ALA A 18 40.76 -44.41 12.73
CA ALA A 18 40.79 -43.85 11.37
C ALA A 18 39.86 -44.57 10.37
N ILE A 19 39.52 -45.86 10.57
CA ILE A 19 38.69 -46.63 9.63
C ILE A 19 37.18 -46.40 9.88
N ARG A 20 36.77 -45.99 11.09
CA ARG A 20 35.38 -45.58 11.35
C ARG A 20 35.07 -44.13 10.94
N ALA A 21 36.08 -43.26 10.84
CA ALA A 21 35.90 -41.87 10.39
C ALA A 21 35.73 -41.73 8.86
N ALA A 22 36.22 -42.68 8.07
CA ALA A 22 36.15 -42.63 6.61
C ALA A 22 34.83 -43.17 6.01
N LYS A 23 34.00 -43.87 6.80
CA LYS A 23 32.68 -44.39 6.35
C LYS A 23 31.50 -43.48 6.73
N TRP A 24 31.76 -42.34 7.39
CA TRP A 24 30.74 -41.35 7.79
C TRP A 24 30.73 -40.07 6.92
N ARG A 25 31.55 -40.00 5.86
CA ARG A 25 31.63 -38.86 4.94
C ARG A 25 30.88 -39.03 3.61
N ARG A 26 30.02 -40.05 3.49
CA ARG A 26 29.11 -40.20 2.35
C ARG A 26 27.67 -40.26 2.89
N ASN A 27 26.88 -39.22 2.59
CA ASN A 27 25.44 -39.08 2.81
C ASN A 27 24.91 -38.48 4.12
N PHE A 28 25.58 -37.45 4.67
CA PHE A 28 24.86 -36.43 5.43
C PHE A 28 25.12 -35.07 4.80
N LYS A 29 24.32 -34.71 3.78
CA LYS A 29 24.01 -33.29 3.56
C LYS A 29 23.23 -32.88 4.81
N LEU A 30 23.89 -32.23 5.76
CA LEU A 30 23.18 -31.46 6.78
C LEU A 30 22.20 -30.56 6.02
N PRO A 31 20.88 -30.57 6.32
CA PRO A 31 19.97 -29.65 5.67
C PRO A 31 20.53 -28.25 5.94
N LEU A 32 20.81 -27.48 4.88
CA LEU A 32 21.12 -26.06 5.03
C LEU A 32 19.92 -25.46 5.78
N ILE A 33 20.09 -25.16 7.07
CA ILE A 33 19.05 -24.53 7.87
C ILE A 33 18.95 -23.09 7.38
N LYS A 34 18.02 -22.84 6.46
CA LYS A 34 17.66 -21.49 6.03
C LYS A 34 16.61 -20.98 7.00
N HIS A 35 17.04 -20.20 7.99
CA HIS A 35 16.16 -19.56 8.96
C HIS A 35 15.29 -18.50 8.28
N LEU A 36 14.08 -18.87 7.88
CA LEU A 36 13.11 -17.95 7.30
C LEU A 36 12.15 -17.35 8.36
N ALA A 37 12.09 -17.93 9.56
CA ALA A 37 11.23 -17.42 10.63
C ALA A 37 11.55 -15.97 11.04
N ARG A 38 10.57 -15.31 11.69
CA ARG A 38 10.63 -13.89 12.09
C ARG A 38 10.71 -12.89 10.93
N ASN A 39 10.26 -13.28 9.73
CA ASN A 39 10.05 -12.37 8.62
C ASN A 39 8.54 -12.13 8.40
N PRO A 40 8.11 -10.90 8.06
CA PRO A 40 6.70 -10.54 7.88
C PRO A 40 6.16 -10.96 6.50
N PHE A 41 6.11 -12.26 6.22
CA PHE A 41 5.75 -12.75 4.88
C PHE A 41 4.31 -12.37 4.46
N ILE A 42 4.18 -11.84 3.25
CA ILE A 42 2.91 -11.67 2.54
C ILE A 42 2.59 -12.97 1.80
N CYS A 43 1.72 -13.80 2.36
CA CYS A 43 1.34 -15.11 1.81
C CYS A 43 0.21 -15.04 0.78
N ASP A 44 0.45 -14.32 -0.31
CA ASP A 44 -0.44 -14.25 -1.47
C ASP A 44 0.12 -15.03 -2.67
N CYS A 45 -0.45 -14.81 -3.87
CA CYS A 45 -0.06 -15.58 -5.05
C CYS A 45 1.41 -15.39 -5.47
N ASN A 46 2.04 -14.27 -5.08
CA ASN A 46 3.44 -13.98 -5.42
C ASN A 46 4.40 -14.76 -4.52
N LEU A 47 3.97 -15.26 -3.36
CA LEU A 47 4.74 -16.18 -2.51
C LEU A 47 4.45 -17.67 -2.80
N ARG A 48 3.56 -17.98 -3.75
CA ARG A 48 3.15 -19.35 -4.07
C ARG A 48 4.32 -20.25 -4.43
N TRP A 49 5.27 -19.74 -5.23
CA TRP A 49 6.46 -20.49 -5.65
C TRP A 49 7.29 -21.01 -4.46
N LEU A 50 7.32 -20.26 -3.35
CA LEU A 50 8.11 -20.64 -2.18
C LEU A 50 7.52 -21.89 -1.53
N VAL A 51 6.20 -22.02 -1.56
CA VAL A 51 5.50 -23.18 -0.99
C VAL A 51 5.68 -24.40 -1.87
N GLU A 52 5.53 -24.23 -3.19
CA GLU A 52 5.84 -25.27 -4.18
C GLU A 52 7.28 -25.78 -3.98
N TYR A 53 8.24 -24.87 -3.82
CA TYR A 53 9.63 -25.21 -3.56
C TYR A 53 9.83 -25.94 -2.23
N LEU A 54 9.19 -25.49 -1.14
CA LEU A 54 9.31 -26.11 0.19
C LEU A 54 8.59 -27.47 0.29
N HIS A 55 7.57 -27.72 -0.54
CA HIS A 55 6.93 -29.04 -0.64
C HIS A 55 7.79 -30.02 -1.43
N ALA A 56 8.42 -29.56 -2.51
CA ALA A 56 9.36 -30.37 -3.29
C ALA A 56 10.70 -30.60 -2.55
N ASN A 57 11.09 -29.68 -1.65
CA ASN A 57 12.34 -29.72 -0.93
C ASN A 57 12.08 -29.55 0.59
N PRO A 58 12.06 -30.63 1.38
CA PRO A 58 11.79 -30.56 2.82
C PRO A 58 12.96 -29.90 3.56
N ILE A 59 12.92 -28.58 3.60
CA ILE A 59 13.93 -27.71 4.25
C ILE A 59 13.33 -27.18 5.55
N GLU A 60 14.09 -27.25 6.64
CA GLU A 60 13.70 -26.64 7.91
C GLU A 60 13.71 -25.11 7.77
N THR A 61 12.52 -24.50 7.86
CA THR A 61 12.33 -23.05 7.73
C THR A 61 12.27 -22.33 9.08
N SER A 62 12.56 -23.04 10.18
CA SER A 62 12.42 -22.55 11.56
C SER A 62 10.98 -22.15 11.92
N GLY A 63 10.00 -22.71 11.22
CA GLY A 63 8.60 -22.38 11.41
C GLY A 63 8.21 -21.00 10.88
N ALA A 64 8.68 -20.64 9.68
CA ALA A 64 8.25 -19.44 8.97
C ALA A 64 6.72 -19.36 8.84
N ARG A 65 6.16 -18.18 9.16
CA ARG A 65 4.72 -17.94 9.23
C ARG A 65 4.33 -16.72 8.41
N CYS A 66 3.10 -16.72 7.94
CA CYS A 66 2.51 -15.59 7.24
C CYS A 66 2.15 -14.47 8.22
N GLU A 67 2.49 -13.24 7.87
CA GLU A 67 2.02 -12.04 8.57
C GLU A 67 0.71 -11.55 7.95
N THR A 68 0.64 -11.50 6.63
CA THR A 68 -0.55 -11.13 5.85
C THR A 68 -0.79 -12.16 4.74
N PRO A 69 -1.95 -12.17 4.08
CA PRO A 69 -3.21 -11.49 4.45
C PRO A 69 -3.83 -12.07 5.72
N ARG A 70 -4.83 -11.39 6.32
CA ARG A 70 -5.52 -11.83 7.57
C ARG A 70 -5.97 -13.30 7.51
N ARG A 71 -6.45 -13.77 6.35
CA ARG A 71 -6.85 -15.17 6.10
C ARG A 71 -5.72 -16.21 6.26
N MET A 72 -4.46 -15.79 6.16
CA MET A 72 -3.27 -16.62 6.31
C MET A 72 -2.50 -16.32 7.61
N HIS A 73 -2.87 -15.29 8.37
CA HIS A 73 -2.09 -14.80 9.51
C HIS A 73 -1.72 -15.93 10.49
N ARG A 74 -0.43 -15.96 10.88
CA ARG A 74 0.21 -16.96 11.77
C ARG A 74 0.24 -18.40 11.24
N ARG A 75 -0.32 -18.71 10.06
CA ARG A 75 -0.22 -20.04 9.44
C ARG A 75 1.23 -20.29 9.00
N ARG A 76 1.72 -21.53 9.18
CA ARG A 76 3.05 -21.91 8.70
C ARG A 76 3.04 -22.03 7.18
N ILE A 77 4.04 -21.45 6.53
CA ILE A 77 4.11 -21.38 5.06
C ILE A 77 4.09 -22.79 4.45
N SER A 78 4.89 -23.71 5.01
CA SER A 78 5.02 -25.09 4.54
C SER A 78 3.79 -25.98 4.80
N GLN A 79 2.89 -25.61 5.72
CA GLN A 79 1.70 -26.44 6.02
C GLN A 79 0.51 -26.15 5.11
N MET A 80 0.55 -25.03 4.39
CA MET A 80 -0.55 -24.60 3.54
C MET A 80 -0.36 -25.13 2.12
N ARG A 81 -1.47 -25.52 1.47
CA ARG A 81 -1.47 -25.90 0.06
C ARG A 81 -1.29 -24.68 -0.85
N GLU A 82 -0.63 -24.87 -1.98
CA GLU A 82 -0.34 -23.86 -3.01
C GLU A 82 -1.58 -23.07 -3.44
N ASN A 83 -2.71 -23.76 -3.62
CA ASN A 83 -3.98 -23.17 -4.05
C ASN A 83 -4.60 -22.17 -3.05
N LYS A 84 -4.08 -22.09 -1.82
CA LYS A 84 -4.48 -21.09 -0.81
C LYS A 84 -3.75 -19.76 -0.99
N TYR A 85 -2.69 -19.71 -1.78
CA TYR A 85 -1.91 -18.50 -2.07
C TYR A 85 -2.56 -17.74 -3.24
N LYS A 86 -3.53 -16.89 -2.92
CA LYS A 86 -4.27 -16.09 -3.91
C LYS A 86 -4.03 -14.61 -3.71
N CYS A 87 -3.78 -13.89 -4.79
CA CYS A 87 -3.79 -12.43 -4.83
C CYS A 87 -5.26 -11.98 -4.86
N LYS A 88 -5.85 -11.93 -3.67
CA LYS A 88 -7.19 -11.40 -3.43
C LYS A 88 -7.04 -10.25 -2.45
N GLY A 89 -7.57 -9.09 -2.82
CA GLY A 89 -7.48 -7.90 -2.00
C GLY A 89 -6.22 -7.07 -2.28
N THR A 90 -5.97 -6.14 -1.36
CA THR A 90 -5.03 -5.03 -1.46
C THR A 90 -3.56 -5.41 -1.37
N GLU A 91 -3.26 -6.58 -0.78
CA GLU A 91 -1.89 -7.07 -0.59
C GLU A 91 -1.19 -7.39 -1.90
N ALA A 92 -1.97 -7.71 -2.94
CA ALA A 92 -1.47 -7.97 -4.29
C ALA A 92 -0.74 -6.77 -4.90
N TYR A 93 -1.12 -5.53 -4.54
CA TYR A 93 -0.45 -4.34 -5.05
C TYR A 93 0.95 -4.16 -4.43
N ARG A 94 1.13 -4.56 -3.17
CA ARG A 94 2.43 -4.54 -2.48
C ARG A 94 3.40 -5.57 -3.04
N SER A 95 2.91 -6.75 -3.36
CA SER A 95 3.72 -7.89 -3.78
C SER A 95 3.87 -8.00 -5.30
N ARG A 96 3.15 -7.18 -6.10
CA ARG A 96 3.19 -7.19 -7.57
C ARG A 96 4.59 -6.94 -8.13
N GLY A 97 5.38 -6.13 -7.44
CA GLY A 97 6.76 -5.82 -7.78
C GLY A 97 7.77 -6.81 -7.21
N ALA A 98 7.40 -7.87 -6.48
CA ALA A 98 8.33 -8.70 -5.71
C ALA A 98 9.48 -9.37 -6.51
N GLY A 99 9.39 -9.41 -7.85
CA GLY A 99 10.50 -9.84 -8.72
C GLY A 99 11.65 -8.83 -8.80
N GLU A 100 11.35 -7.56 -8.57
CA GLU A 100 12.28 -6.48 -8.38
C GLU A 100 12.29 -6.25 -6.86
N CYS A 101 13.38 -6.52 -6.14
CA CYS A 101 13.48 -6.18 -4.70
C CYS A 101 13.51 -4.64 -4.49
N ALA A 102 12.59 -3.92 -5.11
CA ALA A 102 12.35 -2.51 -4.97
C ALA A 102 11.91 -2.27 -3.53
N SER A 103 12.64 -1.37 -2.87
CA SER A 103 12.41 -0.89 -1.51
C SER A 103 10.90 -0.81 -1.24
N ILE A 104 10.43 -1.64 -0.31
CA ILE A 104 9.14 -1.40 0.35
C ILE A 104 9.32 -0.03 1.01
N HIS A 105 8.85 1.04 0.35
CA HIS A 105 8.94 2.36 0.93
C HIS A 105 8.23 2.32 2.28
N ASP A 106 8.97 2.74 3.31
CA ASP A 106 8.51 2.75 4.68
C ASP A 106 7.22 3.58 4.76
N CYS A 107 6.31 3.11 5.61
CA CYS A 107 5.10 3.86 5.87
C CYS A 107 5.48 5.25 6.40
N PRO A 108 4.89 6.34 5.88
CA PRO A 108 5.23 7.67 6.36
C PRO A 108 4.88 7.80 7.83
N ASP A 109 5.82 8.26 8.65
CA ASP A 109 5.48 8.71 10.00
C ASP A 109 4.71 10.04 9.92
N PRO A 110 3.60 10.24 10.65
CA PRO A 110 2.99 9.39 11.69
C PRO A 110 1.79 8.53 11.21
N CYS A 111 1.75 8.19 9.92
CA CYS A 111 0.69 7.40 9.30
C CYS A 111 0.82 5.90 9.61
N VAL A 112 -0.26 5.16 9.33
CA VAL A 112 -0.34 3.70 9.51
C VAL A 112 -0.71 3.07 8.19
N CYS A 113 0.04 2.05 7.76
CA CYS A 113 -0.15 1.42 6.45
C CYS A 113 -0.61 -0.05 6.60
N GLU A 114 -1.88 -0.32 6.31
CA GLU A 114 -2.46 -1.67 6.31
C GLU A 114 -2.83 -2.08 4.88
N GLY A 115 -2.19 -3.13 4.35
CA GLY A 115 -2.37 -3.50 2.94
C GLY A 115 -1.91 -2.38 2.00
N SER A 116 -2.79 -1.92 1.11
CA SER A 116 -2.57 -0.74 0.24
C SER A 116 -3.31 0.51 0.73
N ILE A 117 -3.81 0.48 1.98
CA ILE A 117 -4.43 1.63 2.63
C ILE A 117 -3.37 2.35 3.44
N VAL A 118 -3.24 3.66 3.21
CA VAL A 118 -2.38 4.54 4.01
C VAL A 118 -3.27 5.48 4.81
N ASP A 119 -3.25 5.30 6.12
CA ASP A 119 -4.08 6.04 7.06
C ASP A 119 -3.25 7.10 7.80
N CYS A 120 -3.42 8.33 7.36
CA CYS A 120 -2.81 9.52 7.93
C CYS A 120 -3.86 10.39 8.66
N SER A 121 -5.00 9.81 9.06
CA SER A 121 -6.09 10.57 9.66
C SER A 121 -5.79 11.05 11.08
N GLY A 122 -6.25 12.26 11.44
CA GLY A 122 -6.13 12.77 12.82
C GLY A 122 -4.71 13.11 13.25
N LYS A 123 -3.77 13.30 12.31
CA LYS A 123 -2.34 13.46 12.58
C LYS A 123 -1.88 14.91 12.65
N ARG A 124 -2.81 15.88 12.58
CA ARG A 124 -2.55 17.33 12.58
C ARG A 124 -1.64 17.76 11.42
N LEU A 125 -1.71 17.03 10.31
CA LEU A 125 -0.92 17.33 9.12
C LEU A 125 -1.41 18.64 8.50
N ARG A 126 -0.46 19.47 8.05
CA ARG A 126 -0.74 20.70 7.31
C ARG A 126 -0.57 20.55 5.79
N ASP A 127 0.11 19.47 5.39
CA ASP A 127 0.39 19.12 4.01
C ASP A 127 0.32 17.60 3.84
N ILE A 128 0.23 17.14 2.60
CA ILE A 128 0.28 15.71 2.25
C ILE A 128 1.73 15.20 2.42
N PRO A 129 1.97 14.09 3.14
CA PRO A 129 3.32 13.52 3.29
C PRO A 129 3.93 13.11 1.93
N GLU A 130 5.22 13.35 1.71
CA GLU A 130 5.87 13.11 0.41
C GLU A 130 6.17 11.62 0.14
N ASN A 131 6.36 10.83 1.19
CA ASN A 131 6.77 9.43 1.15
C ASN A 131 5.58 8.46 1.25
N ILE A 132 4.50 8.72 0.52
CA ILE A 132 3.38 7.78 0.40
C ILE A 132 3.77 6.65 -0.57
N PRO A 133 3.64 5.36 -0.17
CA PRO A 133 4.00 4.25 -1.04
C PRO A 133 3.22 4.22 -2.36
N SER A 134 3.88 3.91 -3.48
CA SER A 134 3.27 3.92 -4.82
C SER A 134 2.16 2.89 -5.03
N TYR A 135 2.15 1.80 -4.25
CA TYR A 135 1.10 0.78 -4.28
C TYR A 135 -0.20 1.20 -3.60
N THR A 136 -0.27 2.41 -3.05
CA THR A 136 -1.43 2.91 -2.29
C THR A 136 -2.68 2.97 -3.19
N THR A 137 -3.76 2.36 -2.73
CA THR A 137 -5.08 2.39 -3.40
C THR A 137 -6.08 3.26 -2.67
N GLU A 138 -5.90 3.47 -1.37
CA GLU A 138 -6.73 4.34 -0.55
C GLU A 138 -5.83 5.18 0.35
N LEU A 139 -5.96 6.50 0.25
CA LEU A 139 -5.22 7.46 1.07
C LEU A 139 -6.21 8.22 1.95
N ARG A 140 -6.08 8.08 3.26
CA ARG A 140 -6.91 8.77 4.25
C ARG A 140 -6.12 9.90 4.89
N LEU A 141 -6.55 11.11 4.64
CA LEU A 141 -5.97 12.35 5.16
C LEU A 141 -7.03 13.18 5.91
N ASN A 142 -8.15 12.56 6.27
CA ASN A 142 -9.25 13.21 6.97
C ASN A 142 -8.89 13.61 8.41
N ASN A 143 -9.60 14.58 8.97
CA ASN A 143 -9.37 15.11 10.32
C ASN A 143 -7.95 15.68 10.50
N ASN A 144 -7.47 16.45 9.52
CA ASN A 144 -6.16 17.12 9.58
C ASN A 144 -6.34 18.65 9.45
N ALA A 145 -5.25 19.39 9.29
CA ALA A 145 -5.22 20.84 9.14
C ALA A 145 -4.67 21.25 7.77
N ILE A 146 -4.96 20.47 6.73
CA ILE A 146 -4.50 20.75 5.37
C ILE A 146 -5.32 21.91 4.82
N GLN A 147 -4.64 22.94 4.30
CA GLN A 147 -5.29 24.17 3.81
C GLN A 147 -5.29 24.29 2.29
N LYS A 148 -4.32 23.66 1.62
CA LYS A 148 -4.13 23.79 0.18
C LYS A 148 -3.65 22.49 -0.43
N ILE A 149 -4.25 22.10 -1.56
CA ILE A 149 -3.78 20.97 -2.37
C ILE A 149 -3.04 21.53 -3.59
N ARG A 150 -1.74 21.27 -3.65
CA ARG A 150 -0.83 21.83 -4.67
C ARG A 150 -0.75 20.92 -5.89
N ALA A 151 -0.59 21.52 -7.08
CA ALA A 151 -0.39 20.85 -8.35
C ALA A 151 1.10 20.51 -8.60
N ASN A 152 1.76 19.90 -7.61
CA ASN A 152 3.19 19.54 -7.67
C ASN A 152 3.45 18.19 -8.36
N GLY A 153 2.43 17.56 -8.94
CA GLY A 153 2.52 16.26 -9.59
C GLY A 153 2.69 15.08 -8.63
N PHE A 154 2.50 15.27 -7.32
CA PHE A 154 2.59 14.22 -6.30
C PHE A 154 1.78 12.96 -6.66
N PHE A 155 0.55 13.16 -7.13
CA PHE A 155 -0.37 12.07 -7.46
C PHE A 155 0.04 11.23 -8.68
N LYS A 156 0.99 11.70 -9.52
CA LYS A 156 1.54 10.89 -10.63
C LYS A 156 2.23 9.60 -10.15
N LYS A 157 2.71 9.60 -8.91
CA LYS A 157 3.36 8.43 -8.28
C LYS A 157 2.34 7.42 -7.73
N LEU A 158 1.10 7.85 -7.49
CA LEU A 158 0.04 7.05 -6.87
C LEU A 158 -0.92 6.52 -7.95
N GLN A 159 -0.36 5.78 -8.92
CA GLN A 159 -1.08 5.33 -10.12
C GLN A 159 -2.21 4.34 -9.84
N HIS A 160 -2.26 3.77 -8.64
CA HIS A 160 -3.28 2.82 -8.20
C HIS A 160 -4.28 3.44 -7.21
N LEU A 161 -4.19 4.74 -6.94
CA LEU A 161 -5.07 5.42 -6.00
C LEU A 161 -6.50 5.46 -6.56
N ASN A 162 -7.41 4.79 -5.87
CA ASN A 162 -8.83 4.73 -6.21
C ASN A 162 -9.65 5.66 -5.31
N LYS A 163 -9.24 5.81 -4.05
CA LYS A 163 -9.98 6.63 -3.06
C LYS A 163 -9.05 7.59 -2.34
N LEU A 164 -9.44 8.85 -2.29
CA LEU A 164 -8.77 9.91 -1.56
C LEU A 164 -9.76 10.58 -0.60
N ASP A 165 -9.49 10.46 0.70
CA ASP A 165 -10.29 11.10 1.74
C ASP A 165 -9.56 12.30 2.33
N LEU A 166 -10.06 13.50 2.03
CA LEU A 166 -9.59 14.79 2.54
C LEU A 166 -10.65 15.46 3.43
N SER A 167 -11.62 14.70 3.92
CA SER A 167 -12.74 15.24 4.69
C SER A 167 -12.31 15.84 6.03
N ASN A 168 -13.04 16.82 6.54
CA ASN A 168 -12.73 17.50 7.80
C ASN A 168 -11.27 18.01 7.86
N ASN A 169 -10.95 18.87 6.90
CA ASN A 169 -9.69 19.62 6.83
C ASN A 169 -10.01 21.12 6.78
N GLU A 170 -9.00 21.94 6.54
CA GLU A 170 -9.15 23.39 6.41
C GLU A 170 -8.97 23.87 4.97
N ILE A 171 -9.28 23.01 3.98
CA ILE A 171 -8.92 23.28 2.58
C ILE A 171 -9.73 24.47 2.08
N THR A 172 -9.02 25.53 1.70
CA THR A 172 -9.59 26.73 1.08
C THR A 172 -9.29 26.82 -0.40
N GLU A 173 -8.26 26.11 -0.88
CA GLU A 173 -7.75 26.23 -2.25
C GLU A 173 -7.32 24.87 -2.82
N LEU A 174 -7.75 24.59 -4.05
CA LEU A 174 -7.26 23.52 -4.90
C LEU A 174 -6.58 24.19 -6.11
N GLU A 175 -5.31 23.89 -6.35
CA GLU A 175 -4.62 24.38 -7.55
C GLU A 175 -5.12 23.67 -8.81
N ASP A 176 -4.92 24.30 -9.97
CA ASP A 176 -5.26 23.73 -11.27
C ASP A 176 -4.49 22.43 -11.50
N GLY A 177 -5.18 21.33 -11.75
CA GLY A 177 -4.57 20.01 -11.88
C GLY A 177 -3.99 19.48 -10.56
N ALA A 178 -4.51 19.90 -9.41
CA ALA A 178 -4.12 19.40 -8.08
C ALA A 178 -4.04 17.86 -8.00
N PHE A 179 -4.92 17.15 -8.72
CA PHE A 179 -5.00 15.69 -8.73
C PHE A 179 -4.43 15.03 -10.00
N HIS A 180 -3.72 15.80 -10.83
CA HIS A 180 -3.26 15.32 -12.13
C HIS A 180 -2.35 14.09 -12.00
N GLY A 181 -2.70 13.02 -12.72
CA GLY A 181 -1.99 11.74 -12.71
C GLY A 181 -2.62 10.67 -11.80
N ALA A 182 -3.61 11.02 -10.97
CA ALA A 182 -4.42 10.05 -10.22
C ALA A 182 -5.47 9.38 -11.12
N ASN A 183 -5.03 8.77 -12.22
CA ASN A 183 -5.92 8.33 -13.31
C ASN A 183 -6.95 7.26 -12.87
N GLN A 184 -6.68 6.52 -11.80
CA GLN A 184 -7.57 5.48 -11.26
C GLN A 184 -8.52 6.00 -10.17
N LEU A 185 -8.44 7.28 -9.80
CA LEU A 185 -9.24 7.85 -8.72
C LEU A 185 -10.72 7.82 -9.08
N THR A 186 -11.51 7.10 -8.28
CA THR A 186 -12.96 6.98 -8.41
C THR A 186 -13.71 7.77 -7.35
N ASP A 187 -13.12 7.93 -6.16
CA ASP A 187 -13.76 8.54 -5.00
C ASP A 187 -12.89 9.66 -4.41
N LEU A 188 -13.40 10.88 -4.48
CA LEU A 188 -12.77 12.07 -3.91
C LEU A 188 -13.70 12.67 -2.85
N LEU A 189 -13.27 12.60 -1.59
CA LEU A 189 -14.03 13.11 -0.45
C LEU A 189 -13.42 14.42 0.04
N LEU A 190 -14.15 15.52 -0.12
CA LEU A 190 -13.79 16.88 0.31
C LEU A 190 -14.84 17.45 1.29
N THR A 191 -15.58 16.56 1.97
CA THR A 191 -16.65 16.95 2.90
C THR A 191 -16.07 17.73 4.09
N GLU A 192 -16.81 18.71 4.62
CA GLU A 192 -16.37 19.50 5.78
C GLU A 192 -15.02 20.18 5.54
N ASN A 193 -14.96 21.05 4.52
CA ASN A 193 -13.81 21.89 4.22
C ASN A 193 -14.25 23.37 4.11
N LYS A 194 -13.37 24.25 3.62
CA LYS A 194 -13.59 25.70 3.55
C LYS A 194 -13.56 26.21 2.10
N LEU A 195 -13.88 25.34 1.13
CA LEU A 195 -13.88 25.70 -0.29
C LEU A 195 -14.98 26.71 -0.58
N LYS A 196 -14.62 27.83 -1.22
CA LYS A 196 -15.55 28.90 -1.62
C LYS A 196 -15.94 28.83 -3.09
N ASP A 197 -15.09 28.25 -3.92
CA ASP A 197 -15.30 28.03 -5.34
C ASP A 197 -14.62 26.73 -5.77
N VAL A 198 -15.12 26.14 -6.85
CA VAL A 198 -14.55 24.97 -7.53
C VAL A 198 -14.62 25.17 -9.03
N GLN A 199 -13.58 24.75 -9.75
CA GLN A 199 -13.47 24.96 -11.20
C GLN A 199 -12.98 23.68 -11.88
N SER A 200 -13.39 23.43 -13.11
CA SER A 200 -13.06 22.19 -13.85
C SER A 200 -11.56 21.91 -13.93
N LYS A 201 -10.76 22.96 -14.10
CA LYS A 201 -9.29 22.87 -14.13
C LYS A 201 -8.70 22.26 -12.85
N MET A 202 -9.33 22.43 -11.68
CA MET A 202 -8.88 21.82 -10.42
C MET A 202 -8.98 20.29 -10.45
N PHE A 203 -9.93 19.74 -11.21
CA PHE A 203 -10.19 18.31 -11.34
C PHE A 203 -9.61 17.70 -12.63
N THR A 204 -8.69 18.40 -13.30
CA THR A 204 -8.06 17.87 -14.51
C THR A 204 -7.14 16.69 -14.17
N GLY A 205 -7.24 15.61 -14.96
CA GLY A 205 -6.40 14.41 -14.81
C GLY A 205 -6.99 13.32 -13.92
N ILE A 206 -8.28 13.40 -13.55
CA ILE A 206 -9.03 12.35 -12.84
C ILE A 206 -10.32 11.93 -13.61
N PRO A 207 -10.20 11.42 -14.85
CA PRO A 207 -11.35 11.20 -15.74
C PRO A 207 -12.31 10.08 -15.28
N ASN A 208 -11.86 9.21 -14.38
CA ASN A 208 -12.62 8.06 -13.87
C ASN A 208 -13.37 8.37 -12.56
N LEU A 209 -13.42 9.64 -12.14
CA LEU A 209 -14.08 10.02 -10.89
C LEU A 209 -15.59 9.72 -10.98
N LYS A 210 -16.09 8.94 -10.04
CA LYS A 210 -17.51 8.55 -9.93
C LYS A 210 -18.20 9.24 -8.77
N THR A 211 -17.46 9.51 -7.71
CA THR A 211 -17.97 10.09 -6.48
C THR A 211 -17.19 11.35 -6.13
N LEU A 212 -17.90 12.48 -6.03
CA LEU A 212 -17.36 13.75 -5.56
C LEU A 212 -18.22 14.29 -4.40
N MET A 213 -17.63 14.30 -3.21
CA MET A 213 -18.32 14.80 -2.01
C MET A 213 -17.81 16.19 -1.64
N LEU A 214 -18.63 17.22 -1.90
CA LEU A 214 -18.37 18.63 -1.56
C LEU A 214 -19.31 19.15 -0.47
N ARG A 215 -19.96 18.24 0.25
CA ARG A 215 -20.89 18.54 1.35
C ARG A 215 -20.23 19.39 2.44
N THR A 216 -20.97 20.31 3.06
CA THR A 216 -20.49 21.14 4.17
C THR A 216 -19.22 21.91 3.80
N ASN A 217 -19.33 22.71 2.74
CA ASN A 217 -18.30 23.66 2.30
C ASN A 217 -18.91 25.07 2.25
N LEU A 218 -18.22 26.02 1.60
CA LEU A 218 -18.63 27.43 1.53
C LEU A 218 -18.92 27.86 0.08
N LEU A 219 -19.25 26.92 -0.81
CA LEU A 219 -19.48 27.21 -2.23
C LEU A 219 -20.66 28.17 -2.41
N THR A 220 -20.49 29.21 -3.22
CA THR A 220 -21.52 30.26 -3.40
C THR A 220 -22.27 30.21 -4.73
N CYS A 221 -21.66 29.63 -5.76
CA CYS A 221 -22.27 29.46 -7.07
C CYS A 221 -21.70 28.23 -7.80
N ILE A 222 -22.41 27.75 -8.81
CA ILE A 222 -21.97 26.69 -9.73
C ILE A 222 -22.12 27.21 -11.16
N SER A 223 -21.04 27.19 -11.94
CA SER A 223 -21.02 27.57 -13.35
C SER A 223 -21.30 26.38 -14.27
N ASN A 224 -21.63 26.67 -15.55
CA ASN A 224 -21.81 25.68 -16.62
C ASN A 224 -20.58 24.76 -16.82
N ASP A 225 -19.39 25.24 -16.48
CA ASP A 225 -18.12 24.56 -16.70
C ASP A 225 -17.48 24.02 -15.41
N THR A 226 -18.13 24.16 -14.25
CA THR A 226 -17.56 23.78 -12.93
C THR A 226 -17.12 22.32 -12.89
N PHE A 227 -17.93 21.41 -13.43
CA PHE A 227 -17.68 19.96 -13.41
C PHE A 227 -17.29 19.40 -14.78
N SER A 228 -16.91 20.26 -15.73
CA SER A 228 -16.47 19.83 -17.06
C SER A 228 -15.29 18.86 -16.97
N GLY A 229 -15.34 17.78 -17.74
CA GLY A 229 -14.31 16.72 -17.76
C GLY A 229 -14.52 15.59 -16.75
N LEU A 230 -15.55 15.68 -15.90
CA LEU A 230 -15.95 14.61 -14.97
C LEU A 230 -17.06 13.73 -15.57
N GLU A 231 -16.86 13.23 -16.78
CA GLU A 231 -17.89 12.50 -17.57
C GLU A 231 -18.39 11.22 -16.88
N SER A 232 -17.54 10.61 -16.04
CA SER A 232 -17.86 9.39 -15.28
C SER A 232 -18.57 9.67 -13.95
N LEU A 233 -18.82 10.94 -13.59
CA LEU A 233 -19.34 11.31 -12.28
C LEU A 233 -20.79 10.84 -12.13
N GLN A 234 -21.04 10.01 -11.12
CA GLN A 234 -22.33 9.39 -10.84
C GLN A 234 -23.00 9.98 -9.61
N LEU A 235 -22.20 10.35 -8.61
CA LEU A 235 -22.64 10.91 -7.35
C LEU A 235 -21.87 12.21 -7.09
N LEU A 236 -22.61 13.31 -7.05
CA LEU A 236 -22.14 14.61 -6.60
C LEU A 236 -22.90 14.99 -5.34
N SER A 237 -22.24 15.45 -4.28
CA SER A 237 -22.93 16.00 -3.12
C SER A 237 -22.56 17.46 -2.90
N LEU A 238 -23.55 18.35 -3.02
CA LEU A 238 -23.42 19.79 -2.77
C LEU A 238 -24.19 20.25 -1.51
N TYR A 239 -24.70 19.31 -0.73
CA TYR A 239 -25.48 19.59 0.49
C TYR A 239 -24.74 20.50 1.47
N ASP A 240 -25.46 21.37 2.17
CA ASP A 240 -24.92 22.26 3.21
C ASP A 240 -23.76 23.14 2.70
N ASN A 241 -23.97 23.75 1.54
CA ASN A 241 -23.14 24.83 1.02
C ASN A 241 -23.88 26.18 1.12
N ARG A 242 -23.31 27.23 0.55
CA ARG A 242 -23.90 28.58 0.48
C ARG A 242 -24.32 28.95 -0.94
N ILE A 243 -24.68 27.96 -1.75
CA ILE A 243 -24.96 28.14 -3.18
C ILE A 243 -26.22 28.99 -3.33
N THR A 244 -26.08 30.13 -3.99
CA THR A 244 -27.17 31.06 -4.29
C THR A 244 -27.57 31.02 -5.76
N HIS A 245 -26.66 30.62 -6.64
CA HIS A 245 -26.86 30.60 -8.09
C HIS A 245 -26.26 29.34 -8.71
N ILE A 246 -27.01 28.70 -9.61
CA ILE A 246 -26.54 27.62 -10.48
C ILE A 246 -26.81 28.06 -11.91
N MET A 247 -25.77 28.17 -12.73
CA MET A 247 -25.92 28.57 -14.13
C MET A 247 -26.65 27.50 -14.94
N ASN A 248 -27.36 27.94 -15.99
CA ASN A 248 -27.95 27.02 -16.95
C ASN A 248 -26.84 26.13 -17.57
N GLY A 249 -27.12 24.83 -17.69
CA GLY A 249 -26.16 23.86 -18.19
C GLY A 249 -25.06 23.41 -17.21
N ALA A 250 -25.10 23.83 -15.93
CA ALA A 250 -24.13 23.41 -14.87
C ALA A 250 -23.86 21.91 -14.78
N PHE A 251 -24.84 21.08 -15.15
CA PHE A 251 -24.75 19.63 -15.06
C PHE A 251 -24.79 18.92 -16.42
N GLU A 252 -24.85 19.65 -17.54
CA GLU A 252 -24.89 19.05 -18.89
C GLU A 252 -23.60 18.28 -19.23
N LYS A 253 -22.47 18.70 -18.65
CA LYS A 253 -21.15 18.10 -18.90
C LYS A 253 -20.82 16.92 -17.98
N ILE A 254 -21.78 16.45 -17.18
CA ILE A 254 -21.66 15.26 -16.32
C ILE A 254 -22.83 14.28 -16.60
N PRO A 255 -22.90 13.71 -17.80
CA PRO A 255 -24.06 12.95 -18.26
C PRO A 255 -24.32 11.64 -17.49
N ALA A 256 -23.33 11.12 -16.77
CA ALA A 256 -23.46 9.91 -15.95
C ALA A 256 -24.07 10.16 -14.56
N LEU A 257 -24.40 11.41 -14.22
CA LEU A 257 -24.88 11.78 -12.89
C LEU A 257 -26.24 11.11 -12.60
N THR A 258 -26.30 10.37 -11.51
CA THR A 258 -27.52 9.68 -11.05
C THR A 258 -28.01 10.20 -9.70
N THR A 259 -27.13 10.78 -8.89
CA THR A 259 -27.43 11.30 -7.56
C THR A 259 -26.74 12.66 -7.34
N LEU A 260 -27.51 13.66 -6.89
CA LEU A 260 -27.09 15.05 -6.64
C LEU A 260 -27.49 15.52 -5.24
#